data_AF-A0A968TN18-F1
#
_entry.id   AF-A0A968TN18-F1
#
_cell.length_a   1.000
_cell.length_b   1.000
_cell.length_c   1.000
_cell.angle_alpha   90.00
_cell.angle_beta   90.00
_cell.angle_gamma   90.00
#
_symmetry.space_group_name_H-M   'P 1'
#
loop_
_entity.id
_entity.type
_entity.pdbx_description
1 polymer ?
#
loop_
_entity_poly.entity_id
_entity_poly.type
_entity_poly.pdbx_seq_one_letter_code
_entity_poly.pdbx_strand_id
1 'polypeptide(L)'
;MSIADGAFYLERLGAGSLFTVLPNGSVGIGTNTPNRLLHVQGTEIHSGGAVGGLSFGNRETANFVNIPSAGERWVWYSTGGIARLWSGGDKVSVDTAGVVRATQFVSSSSRELKENIAEISTLEAIETLKNLNPVKFNYKTDSEKNQYMGFVAEDVPELVATSDRKGINAMDMIAVLTKALQEQQNTIAVLAEKIQSLEVAMS
;
A
#
# COMPACT_ATOMS: atom_id res chain seq x y z
N MET A 1 3.99 20.69 43.91
CA MET A 1 2.88 21.22 43.07
C MET A 1 3.06 22.72 43.02
N SER A 2 3.61 23.23 41.91
CA SER A 2 3.69 24.66 41.67
C SER A 2 2.53 25.02 40.77
N ILE A 3 1.65 25.92 41.22
CA ILE A 3 0.56 26.44 40.40
C ILE A 3 1.05 27.81 39.92
N ALA A 4 1.59 27.87 38.71
CA ALA A 4 1.81 29.13 38.01
C ALA A 4 0.61 29.37 37.09
N ASP A 5 -0.01 30.55 37.22
CA ASP A 5 -1.17 31.06 36.47
C ASP A 5 -1.90 30.06 35.54
N GLY A 6 -2.77 29.25 36.16
CA GLY A 6 -3.79 28.47 35.45
C GLY A 6 -3.33 27.16 34.81
N ALA A 7 -2.06 26.76 34.95
CA ALA A 7 -1.57 25.48 34.44
C ALA A 7 -1.40 24.43 35.55
N PHE A 8 -1.60 23.15 35.22
CA PHE A 8 -1.36 22.01 36.10
C PHE A 8 -0.20 21.17 35.58
N TYR A 9 0.74 20.84 36.48
CA TYR A 9 1.93 20.05 36.17
C TYR A 9 2.09 18.89 37.15
N LEU A 10 2.48 17.73 36.62
CA LEU A 10 3.09 16.65 37.42
C LEU A 10 4.56 16.56 37.06
N GLU A 11 5.44 16.73 38.05
CA GLU A 11 6.88 16.75 37.87
C GLU A 11 7.54 15.65 38.68
N ARG A 12 8.60 15.06 38.12
CA ARG A 12 9.54 14.25 38.91
C ARG A 12 10.73 15.15 39.26
N LEU A 13 11.11 15.16 40.54
CA LEU A 13 12.24 15.96 41.05
C LEU A 13 13.49 15.76 40.16
N GLY A 14 13.98 16.86 39.58
CA GLY A 14 15.16 16.88 38.70
C GLY A 14 14.96 16.41 37.25
N ALA A 15 13.73 16.08 36.82
CA ALA A 15 13.46 15.54 35.48
C ALA A 15 12.49 16.37 34.63
N GLY A 16 11.99 17.51 35.14
CA GLY A 16 11.00 18.35 34.46
C GLY A 16 9.57 17.79 34.54
N SER A 17 8.63 18.49 33.90
CA SER A 17 7.20 18.13 33.89
C SER A 17 6.92 16.95 32.96
N LEU A 18 6.26 15.93 33.49
CA LEU A 18 5.90 14.68 32.80
C LEU A 18 4.47 14.74 32.23
N PHE A 19 3.62 15.55 32.85
CA PHE A 19 2.26 15.82 32.41
C PHE A 19 2.00 17.31 32.59
N THR A 20 1.56 17.96 31.52
CA THR A 20 1.34 19.41 31.44
C THR A 20 -0.05 19.68 30.89
N VAL A 21 -0.87 20.45 31.60
CA VAL A 21 -2.14 20.97 31.08
C VAL A 21 -2.05 22.48 31.04
N LEU A 22 -2.12 23.04 29.82
CA LEU A 22 -2.08 24.48 29.59
C LEU A 22 -3.48 25.11 29.71
N PRO A 23 -3.58 26.41 30.03
CA PRO A 23 -4.86 27.13 30.10
C PRO A 23 -5.68 27.10 28.79
N ASN A 24 -5.02 26.87 27.64
CA ASN A 24 -5.66 26.74 26.34
C ASN A 24 -6.24 25.32 26.07
N GLY A 25 -6.21 24.43 27.08
CA GLY A 25 -6.71 23.06 26.99
C GLY A 25 -5.74 22.05 26.38
N SER A 26 -4.51 22.46 26.04
CA SER A 26 -3.51 21.53 25.50
C SER A 26 -2.91 20.66 26.60
N VAL A 27 -2.93 19.36 26.39
CA VAL A 27 -2.39 18.33 27.26
C VAL A 27 -1.10 17.79 26.66
N GLY A 28 0.02 17.99 27.35
CA GLY A 28 1.32 17.39 27.06
C GLY A 28 1.60 16.20 27.97
N ILE A 29 2.04 15.07 27.40
CA ILE A 29 2.58 13.93 28.13
C ILE A 29 4.03 13.75 27.67
N GLY A 30 5.01 13.94 28.55
CA GLY A 30 6.44 13.92 28.22
C GLY A 30 6.94 15.16 27.45
N THR A 31 6.15 16.23 27.40
CA THR A 31 6.49 17.51 26.73
C THR A 31 5.90 18.71 27.47
N ASN A 32 6.65 19.82 27.50
CA ASN A 32 6.22 21.08 28.14
C ASN A 32 5.67 22.11 27.15
N THR A 33 5.81 21.87 25.85
CA THR A 33 5.35 22.75 24.77
C THR A 33 4.43 21.97 23.82
N PRO A 34 3.24 21.53 24.26
CA PRO A 34 2.32 20.79 23.41
C PRO A 34 1.88 21.63 22.20
N ASN A 35 2.05 21.09 20.98
CA ASN A 35 1.64 21.75 19.72
C ASN A 35 0.22 21.38 19.27
N ARG A 36 -0.45 20.49 20.01
CA ARG A 36 -1.80 19.97 19.74
C ARG A 36 -2.51 19.81 21.08
N LEU A 37 -3.85 19.73 21.04
CA LEU A 37 -4.68 19.54 22.24
C LEU A 37 -4.29 18.29 23.04
N LEU A 38 -3.80 17.25 22.38
CA LEU A 38 -3.10 16.14 23.01
C LEU A 38 -1.75 15.95 22.29
N HIS A 39 -0.64 16.09 23.02
CA HIS A 39 0.72 15.84 22.53
C HIS A 39 1.42 14.87 23.46
N VAL A 40 1.64 13.64 23.00
CA VAL A 40 2.43 12.63 23.72
C VAL A 40 3.81 12.57 23.09
N GLN A 41 4.85 12.83 23.88
CA GLN A 41 6.27 12.74 23.50
C GLN A 41 6.91 11.64 24.35
N GLY A 42 7.53 10.65 23.69
CA GLY A 42 8.04 9.44 24.35
C GLY A 42 8.08 8.24 23.41
N THR A 43 7.82 7.04 23.94
CA THR A 43 7.99 5.76 23.21
C THR A 43 6.82 5.45 22.26
N GLU A 44 5.59 5.33 22.77
CA GLU A 44 4.41 5.01 21.96
C GLU A 44 3.09 5.29 22.71
N ILE A 45 1.98 5.38 21.98
CA ILE A 45 0.62 5.36 22.54
C ILE A 45 0.07 3.94 22.39
N HIS A 46 -0.07 3.21 23.50
CA HIS A 46 -0.64 1.87 23.51
C HIS A 46 -2.16 1.91 23.74
N SER A 47 -2.94 1.38 22.79
CA SER A 47 -4.40 1.19 22.91
C SER A 47 -4.69 -0.32 22.92
N GLY A 48 -5.17 -0.83 24.06
CA GLY A 48 -5.38 -2.26 24.30
C GLY A 48 -6.79 -2.60 24.79
N GLY A 49 -7.04 -3.88 25.03
CA GLY A 49 -8.35 -4.39 25.47
C GLY A 49 -9.31 -4.71 24.33
N ALA A 50 -10.51 -5.19 24.68
CA ALA A 50 -11.50 -5.73 23.72
C ALA A 50 -12.00 -4.70 22.67
N VAL A 51 -11.84 -3.40 22.95
CA VAL A 51 -12.20 -2.28 22.07
C VAL A 51 -10.99 -1.43 21.70
N GLY A 52 -9.79 -2.00 21.83
CA GLY A 52 -8.53 -1.32 21.51
C GLY A 52 -8.49 -0.88 20.05
N GLY A 53 -8.10 0.36 19.82
CA GLY A 53 -7.98 0.96 18.50
C GLY A 53 -7.73 2.46 18.55
N LEU A 54 -7.55 3.06 17.37
CA LEU A 54 -7.44 4.49 17.15
C LEU A 54 -8.53 4.91 16.17
N SER A 55 -9.46 5.75 16.62
CA SER A 55 -10.58 6.21 15.80
C SER A 55 -10.46 7.68 15.42
N PHE A 56 -10.87 8.01 14.21
CA PHE A 56 -10.99 9.39 13.74
C PHE A 56 -12.27 9.53 12.91
N GLY A 57 -12.93 10.67 13.08
CA GLY A 57 -14.14 11.01 12.34
C GLY A 57 -13.80 11.58 10.97
N ASN A 58 -14.79 11.55 10.08
CA ASN A 58 -14.75 12.33 8.87
C ASN A 58 -14.71 13.83 9.20
N ARG A 59 -13.93 14.62 8.45
CA ARG A 59 -13.74 16.05 8.76
C ARG A 59 -15.02 16.86 8.52
N GLU A 60 -15.85 16.42 7.58
CA GLU A 60 -17.13 17.07 7.26
C GLU A 60 -18.26 16.63 8.22
N THR A 61 -18.02 15.65 9.09
CA THR A 61 -19.00 15.23 10.10
C THR A 61 -18.77 16.01 11.39
N ALA A 62 -19.67 16.95 11.70
CA ALA A 62 -19.48 17.96 12.74
C ALA A 62 -19.32 17.40 14.18
N ASN A 63 -19.88 16.22 14.47
CA ASN A 63 -19.86 15.62 15.80
C ASN A 63 -19.42 14.16 15.75
N PHE A 64 -18.95 13.64 16.89
CA PHE A 64 -18.66 12.21 17.05
C PHE A 64 -19.89 11.35 16.77
N VAL A 65 -19.74 10.35 15.90
CA VAL A 65 -20.80 9.39 15.55
C VAL A 65 -20.49 8.03 16.18
N ASN A 66 -21.27 7.66 17.20
CA ASN A 66 -21.08 6.42 17.95
C ASN A 66 -21.35 5.17 17.07
N ILE A 67 -22.40 5.25 16.25
CA ILE A 67 -22.80 4.20 15.28
C ILE A 67 -22.62 4.79 13.87
N PRO A 68 -21.39 4.78 13.33
CA PRO A 68 -21.10 5.43 12.06
C PRO A 68 -21.55 4.57 10.88
N SER A 69 -22.10 5.24 9.87
CA SER A 69 -22.16 4.73 8.50
C SER A 69 -20.75 4.65 7.90
N ALA A 70 -20.60 3.90 6.80
CA ALA A 70 -19.33 3.87 6.07
C ALA A 70 -18.92 5.29 5.64
N GLY A 71 -17.68 5.66 5.94
CA GLY A 71 -17.10 6.98 5.68
C GLY A 71 -17.17 7.96 6.86
N GLU A 72 -18.14 7.84 7.78
CA GLU A 72 -18.34 8.84 8.86
C GLU A 72 -17.30 8.74 9.98
N ARG A 73 -16.79 7.53 10.20
CA ARG A 73 -15.73 7.26 11.18
C ARG A 73 -14.86 6.12 10.70
N TRP A 74 -13.58 6.24 11.00
CA TRP A 74 -12.56 5.27 10.70
C TRP A 74 -11.94 4.75 11.99
N VAL A 75 -11.53 3.49 11.98
CA VAL A 75 -10.88 2.85 13.11
C VAL A 75 -9.70 2.02 12.62
N TRP A 76 -8.54 2.26 13.21
CA TRP A 76 -7.40 1.36 13.16
C TRP A 76 -7.49 0.44 14.36
N TYR A 77 -7.52 -0.87 14.14
CA TYR A 77 -7.65 -1.85 15.22
C TYR A 77 -7.06 -3.20 14.80
N SER A 78 -7.00 -4.13 15.75
CA SER A 78 -6.61 -5.52 15.49
C SER A 78 -7.64 -6.49 16.05
N THR A 79 -7.91 -7.56 15.32
CA THR A 79 -8.69 -8.71 15.82
C THR A 79 -8.19 -10.00 15.16
N GLY A 80 -8.09 -11.10 15.92
CA GLY A 80 -7.54 -12.36 15.41
C GLY A 80 -6.11 -12.23 14.84
N GLY A 81 -5.29 -11.35 15.39
CA GLY A 81 -3.90 -11.15 14.95
C GLY A 81 -3.72 -10.35 13.64
N ILE A 82 -4.80 -9.80 13.08
CA ILE A 82 -4.77 -9.06 11.81
C ILE A 82 -4.96 -7.56 12.10
N ALA A 83 -4.07 -6.70 11.59
CA ALA A 83 -4.23 -5.25 11.66
C ALA A 83 -5.22 -4.78 10.58
N ARG A 84 -6.06 -3.79 10.88
CA ARG A 84 -7.18 -3.37 10.02
C ARG A 84 -7.41 -1.87 10.02
N LEU A 85 -7.87 -1.38 8.86
CA LEU A 85 -8.55 -0.10 8.70
C LEU A 85 -10.03 -0.35 8.39
N TRP A 86 -10.92 0.12 9.25
CA TRP A 86 -12.36 -0.12 9.14
C TRP A 86 -13.17 1.16 9.01
N SER A 87 -14.22 1.08 8.20
CA SER A 87 -15.32 2.05 8.17
C SER A 87 -16.60 1.39 7.62
N GLY A 88 -17.52 1.00 8.50
CA GLY A 88 -18.69 0.18 8.12
C GLY A 88 -18.33 -1.21 7.58
N GLY A 89 -17.10 -1.67 7.81
CA GLY A 89 -16.49 -2.88 7.28
C GLY A 89 -14.98 -2.67 7.06
N ASP A 90 -14.21 -3.75 7.06
CA ASP A 90 -12.76 -3.70 6.82
C ASP A 90 -12.47 -3.27 5.38
N LYS A 91 -11.66 -2.22 5.22
CA LYS A 91 -11.25 -1.68 3.91
C LYS A 91 -9.86 -2.14 3.51
N VAL A 92 -8.97 -2.21 4.50
CA VAL A 92 -7.61 -2.72 4.35
C VAL A 92 -7.27 -3.59 5.56
N SER A 93 -6.61 -4.71 5.34
CA SER A 93 -6.07 -5.55 6.41
C SER A 93 -4.66 -6.04 6.09
N VAL A 94 -3.88 -6.32 7.14
CA VAL A 94 -2.54 -6.91 7.06
C VAL A 94 -2.47 -8.05 8.09
N ASP A 95 -2.17 -9.25 7.62
CA ASP A 95 -2.01 -10.42 8.50
C ASP A 95 -0.56 -10.59 8.99
N THR A 96 -0.34 -11.58 9.85
CA THR A 96 0.98 -11.88 10.43
C THR A 96 1.99 -12.39 9.42
N ALA A 97 1.55 -12.85 8.24
CA ALA A 97 2.42 -13.20 7.13
C ALA A 97 2.80 -11.97 6.26
N GLY A 98 2.28 -10.79 6.59
CA GLY A 98 2.49 -9.55 5.85
C GLY A 98 1.62 -9.42 4.60
N VAL A 99 0.60 -10.26 4.42
CA VAL A 99 -0.29 -10.18 3.26
C VAL A 99 -1.27 -9.02 3.45
N VAL A 100 -1.18 -8.04 2.56
CA VAL A 100 -2.08 -6.89 2.51
C VAL A 100 -3.30 -7.24 1.67
N ARG A 101 -4.50 -7.02 2.20
CA ARG A 101 -5.77 -7.18 1.48
C ARG A 101 -6.53 -5.86 1.48
N ALA A 102 -7.08 -5.50 0.33
CA ALA A 102 -7.98 -4.37 0.16
C ALA A 102 -9.07 -4.74 -0.84
N THR A 103 -10.18 -4.01 -0.85
CA THR A 103 -11.25 -4.24 -1.83
C THR A 103 -10.75 -4.08 -3.27
N GLN A 104 -9.92 -3.07 -3.53
CA GLN A 104 -9.28 -2.82 -4.83
C GLN A 104 -7.94 -2.10 -4.63
N PHE A 105 -6.99 -2.34 -5.53
CA PHE A 105 -5.76 -1.56 -5.67
C PHE A 105 -5.81 -0.80 -7.00
N VAL A 106 -6.05 0.50 -6.94
CA VAL A 106 -6.15 1.36 -8.13
C VAL A 106 -4.91 2.26 -8.18
N SER A 107 -4.12 2.13 -9.24
CA SER A 107 -2.96 2.99 -9.48
C SER A 107 -3.37 4.22 -10.29
N SER A 108 -2.98 5.41 -9.84
CA SER A 108 -3.21 6.65 -10.59
C SER A 108 -2.52 6.59 -11.96
N SER A 109 -3.29 6.74 -13.03
CA SER A 109 -2.77 6.72 -14.40
C SER A 109 -3.62 7.62 -15.30
N SER A 110 -3.25 8.89 -15.38
CA SER A 110 -3.90 9.92 -16.22
C SER A 110 -2.87 10.62 -17.10
N ARG A 111 -3.27 11.11 -18.28
CA ARG A 111 -2.41 11.99 -19.10
C ARG A 111 -2.05 13.29 -18.38
N GLU A 112 -2.85 13.73 -17.42
CA GLU A 112 -2.55 14.89 -16.56
C GLU A 112 -1.40 14.61 -15.58
N LEU A 113 -1.15 13.33 -15.29
CA LEU A 113 -0.10 12.88 -14.36
C LEU A 113 1.12 12.30 -15.10
N LYS A 114 1.12 12.30 -16.43
CA LYS A 114 2.16 11.66 -17.26
C LYS A 114 2.67 12.64 -18.30
N GLU A 115 3.98 12.65 -18.49
CA GLU A 115 4.66 13.39 -19.55
C GLU A 115 5.51 12.43 -20.41
N ASN A 116 6.00 12.89 -21.56
CA ASN A 116 6.87 12.12 -22.46
C ASN A 116 6.30 10.73 -22.85
N ILE A 117 4.99 10.65 -23.09
CA ILE A 117 4.29 9.40 -23.41
C ILE A 117 4.70 8.94 -24.82
N ALA A 118 5.42 7.82 -24.89
CA ALA A 118 5.80 7.13 -26.12
C ALA A 118 5.23 5.69 -26.14
N GLU A 119 5.12 5.11 -27.34
CA GLU A 119 4.71 3.70 -27.48
C GLU A 119 5.86 2.75 -27.11
N ILE A 120 5.53 1.65 -26.44
CA ILE A 120 6.45 0.52 -26.27
C ILE A 120 6.67 -0.12 -27.65
N SER A 121 7.92 -0.24 -28.07
CA SER A 121 8.21 -0.85 -29.36
C SER A 121 7.96 -2.36 -29.32
N THR A 122 7.55 -2.94 -30.45
CA THR A 122 7.35 -4.39 -30.55
C THR A 122 8.62 -5.17 -30.23
N LEU A 123 9.77 -4.70 -30.70
CA LEU A 123 11.07 -5.34 -30.46
C LEU A 123 11.39 -5.37 -28.96
N GLU A 124 11.29 -4.22 -28.29
CA GLU A 124 11.52 -4.08 -26.85
C GLU A 124 10.59 -4.99 -26.03
N ALA A 125 9.29 -5.06 -26.40
CA ALA A 125 8.34 -5.92 -25.73
C ALA A 125 8.68 -7.41 -25.89
N ILE A 126 9.06 -7.84 -27.10
CA ILE A 126 9.43 -9.23 -27.38
C ILE A 126 10.75 -9.61 -26.69
N GLU A 127 11.76 -8.74 -26.75
CA GLU A 127 13.05 -8.98 -26.07
C GLU A 127 12.87 -9.04 -24.56
N THR A 128 12.03 -8.16 -24.00
CA THR A 128 11.70 -8.20 -22.58
C THR A 128 11.01 -9.51 -22.24
N LEU A 129 9.95 -9.88 -22.97
CA LEU A 129 9.21 -11.14 -22.76
C LEU A 129 10.12 -12.37 -22.83
N LYS A 130 11.02 -12.43 -23.82
CA LYS A 130 11.95 -13.55 -24.02
C LYS A 130 12.88 -13.74 -22.81
N ASN A 131 13.22 -12.65 -22.12
CA ASN A 131 14.10 -12.65 -20.96
C ASN A 131 13.32 -12.71 -19.63
N LEU A 132 12.00 -12.84 -19.64
CA LEU A 132 11.24 -13.16 -18.44
C LEU A 132 11.39 -14.66 -18.13
N ASN A 133 11.93 -14.97 -16.95
CA ASN A 133 12.08 -16.34 -16.47
C ASN A 133 11.18 -16.60 -15.26
N PRO A 134 9.99 -17.19 -15.45
CA PRO A 134 9.12 -17.56 -14.33
C PRO A 134 9.76 -18.66 -13.48
N VAL A 135 9.74 -18.48 -12.16
CA VAL A 135 10.29 -19.44 -11.21
C VAL A 135 9.27 -19.81 -10.14
N LYS A 136 9.51 -20.95 -9.47
CA LYS A 136 8.83 -21.31 -8.23
C LYS A 136 9.76 -21.04 -7.06
N PHE A 137 9.24 -20.45 -5.99
CA PHE A 137 10.03 -20.12 -4.81
C PHE A 137 9.19 -20.17 -3.54
N ASN A 138 9.85 -20.08 -2.39
CA ASN A 138 9.23 -19.82 -1.10
C ASN A 138 9.93 -18.61 -0.44
N TYR A 139 9.21 -17.89 0.41
CA TYR A 139 9.82 -16.80 1.15
C TYR A 139 10.63 -17.32 2.35
N LYS A 140 11.77 -16.68 2.62
CA LYS A 140 12.59 -17.03 3.80
C LYS A 140 11.83 -16.79 5.11
N THR A 141 11.04 -15.72 5.16
CA THR A 141 10.23 -15.30 6.32
C THR A 141 8.91 -16.05 6.48
N ASP A 142 8.44 -16.73 5.44
CA ASP A 142 7.27 -17.59 5.53
C ASP A 142 7.63 -18.89 6.29
N SER A 143 7.05 -19.06 7.47
CA SER A 143 7.24 -20.24 8.31
C SER A 143 6.55 -21.48 7.76
N GLU A 144 5.46 -21.33 7.01
CA GLU A 144 4.71 -22.44 6.42
C GLU A 144 5.37 -22.97 5.14
N LYS A 145 6.33 -22.23 4.59
CA LYS A 145 7.07 -22.58 3.36
C LYS A 145 6.12 -22.85 2.19
N ASN A 146 5.08 -22.03 2.08
CA ASN A 146 4.17 -22.07 0.95
C ASN A 146 4.94 -21.86 -0.36
N GLN A 147 4.54 -22.59 -1.41
CA GLN A 147 5.14 -22.45 -2.73
C GLN A 147 4.41 -21.35 -3.51
N TYR A 148 5.18 -20.41 -4.04
CA TYR A 148 4.72 -19.32 -4.89
C TYR A 148 5.30 -19.44 -6.29
N MET A 149 4.66 -18.78 -7.26
CA MET A 149 5.18 -18.62 -8.61
C MET A 149 5.35 -17.13 -8.90
N GLY A 150 6.41 -16.76 -9.59
CA GLY A 150 6.71 -15.37 -9.91
C GLY A 150 8.08 -15.22 -10.53
N PHE A 151 8.77 -14.13 -10.19
CA PHE A 151 10.05 -13.75 -10.79
C PHE A 151 11.05 -13.31 -9.73
N VAL A 152 12.33 -13.47 -10.03
CA VAL A 152 13.44 -12.88 -9.27
C VAL A 152 13.78 -11.56 -9.94
N ALA A 153 13.67 -10.45 -9.20
CA ALA A 153 13.83 -9.10 -9.75
C ALA A 153 15.24 -8.87 -10.33
N GLU A 154 16.26 -9.54 -9.79
CA GLU A 154 17.63 -9.50 -10.29
C GLU A 154 17.86 -10.26 -11.60
N ASP A 155 16.94 -11.14 -12.00
CA ASP A 155 17.08 -12.02 -13.17
C ASP A 155 16.19 -11.60 -14.36
N VAL A 156 15.32 -10.60 -14.18
CA VAL A 156 14.43 -10.08 -15.24
C VAL A 156 15.00 -8.82 -15.89
N PRO A 157 14.48 -8.34 -17.03
CA PRO A 157 14.88 -7.06 -17.61
C PRO A 157 14.57 -5.86 -16.70
N GLU A 158 15.30 -4.76 -16.88
CA GLU A 158 15.15 -3.53 -16.09
C GLU A 158 13.74 -2.93 -16.19
N LEU A 159 13.12 -3.00 -17.38
CA LEU A 159 11.80 -2.44 -17.67
C LEU A 159 10.68 -2.92 -16.73
N VAL A 160 10.84 -4.09 -16.12
CA VAL A 160 9.82 -4.71 -15.24
C VAL A 160 10.26 -4.85 -13.78
N ALA A 161 11.47 -4.39 -13.45
CA ALA A 161 12.04 -4.43 -12.11
C ALA A 161 12.06 -3.03 -11.49
N THR A 162 12.04 -2.98 -10.16
CA THR A 162 12.37 -1.74 -9.45
C THR A 162 13.84 -1.38 -9.68
N SER A 163 14.18 -0.10 -9.51
CA SER A 163 15.55 0.41 -9.72
C SER A 163 16.60 -0.24 -8.83
N ASP A 164 16.23 -0.69 -7.62
CA ASP A 164 17.10 -1.44 -6.71
C ASP A 164 17.18 -2.94 -7.01
N ARG A 165 16.44 -3.41 -8.03
CA ARG A 165 16.36 -4.82 -8.43
C ARG A 165 15.83 -5.75 -7.32
N LYS A 166 15.02 -5.24 -6.38
CA LYS A 166 14.43 -6.02 -5.27
C LYS A 166 12.92 -6.19 -5.33
N GLY A 167 12.27 -5.57 -6.30
CA GLY A 167 10.84 -5.66 -6.55
C GLY A 167 10.51 -5.79 -8.03
N ILE A 168 9.29 -6.22 -8.30
CA ILE A 168 8.71 -6.31 -9.64
C ILE A 168 7.54 -5.34 -9.72
N ASN A 169 7.45 -4.58 -10.81
CA ASN A 169 6.27 -3.78 -11.09
C ASN A 169 5.30 -4.60 -11.95
N ALA A 170 4.22 -5.07 -11.34
CA ALA A 170 3.20 -5.86 -12.02
C ALA A 170 2.56 -5.11 -13.20
N MET A 171 2.39 -3.79 -13.12
CA MET A 171 1.80 -3.01 -14.21
C MET A 171 2.75 -2.88 -15.40
N ASP A 172 4.05 -2.74 -15.16
CA ASP A 172 5.05 -2.69 -16.24
C ASP A 172 5.12 -4.04 -16.96
N MET A 173 5.09 -5.15 -16.20
CA MET A 173 4.98 -6.49 -16.77
C MET A 173 3.71 -6.63 -17.64
N ILE A 174 2.56 -6.20 -17.14
CA ILE A 174 1.29 -6.27 -17.89
C ILE A 174 1.38 -5.46 -19.19
N ALA A 175 1.98 -4.27 -19.16
CA ALA A 175 2.16 -3.44 -20.37
C ALA A 175 3.03 -4.14 -21.43
N VAL A 176 4.17 -4.71 -21.01
CA VAL A 176 5.06 -5.50 -21.89
C VAL A 176 4.33 -6.71 -22.48
N LEU A 177 3.67 -7.51 -21.63
CA LEU A 177 2.92 -8.70 -22.06
C LEU A 177 1.79 -8.33 -23.03
N THR A 178 1.11 -7.20 -22.79
CA THR A 178 0.05 -6.72 -23.68
C THR A 178 0.60 -6.38 -25.07
N LYS A 179 1.72 -5.64 -25.16
CA LYS A 179 2.32 -5.30 -26.45
C LYS A 179 2.84 -6.53 -27.19
N ALA A 180 3.49 -7.46 -26.48
CA ALA A 180 3.97 -8.70 -27.07
C ALA A 180 2.82 -9.59 -27.59
N LEU A 181 1.70 -9.68 -26.84
CA LEU A 181 0.50 -10.41 -27.27
C LEU A 181 -0.17 -9.76 -28.49
N GLN A 182 -0.23 -8.44 -28.55
CA GLN A 182 -0.73 -7.72 -29.73
C GLN A 182 0.08 -8.07 -30.98
N GLU A 183 1.42 -8.12 -30.88
CA GLU A 183 2.26 -8.52 -32.00
C GLU A 183 2.06 -9.99 -32.39
N GLN A 184 1.95 -10.88 -31.40
CA GLN A 184 1.66 -12.29 -31.66
C GLN A 184 0.33 -12.45 -32.40
N GLN A 185 -0.70 -11.67 -32.04
CA GLN A 185 -1.99 -11.70 -32.72
C GLN A 185 -1.91 -11.20 -34.17
N ASN A 186 -1.09 -10.17 -34.44
CA ASN A 186 -0.82 -9.72 -35.81
C ASN A 186 -0.13 -10.80 -36.63
N THR A 187 0.88 -11.46 -36.06
CA THR A 187 1.60 -12.54 -36.73
C THR A 187 0.67 -13.71 -37.06
N ILE A 188 -0.22 -14.10 -36.14
CA ILE A 188 -1.22 -15.16 -36.37
C ILE A 188 -2.14 -14.80 -37.53
N ALA A 189 -2.64 -13.56 -37.59
CA ALA A 189 -3.52 -13.11 -38.67
C ALA A 189 -2.82 -13.20 -40.04
N VAL A 190 -1.59 -12.69 -40.12
CA VAL A 190 -0.78 -12.74 -41.36
C VAL A 190 -0.48 -14.18 -41.78
N LEU A 191 -0.20 -15.07 -40.84
CA LEU A 191 0.02 -16.49 -41.15
C LEU A 191 -1.26 -17.17 -41.66
N ALA A 192 -2.42 -16.86 -41.07
CA ALA A 192 -3.70 -17.40 -41.51
C ALA A 192 -4.05 -16.98 -42.96
N GLU A 193 -3.84 -15.71 -43.32
CA GLU A 193 -4.04 -15.21 -44.69
C GLU A 193 -3.10 -15.90 -45.70
N LYS A 194 -1.84 -16.13 -45.31
CA LYS A 194 -0.88 -16.84 -46.15
C LYS A 194 -1.28 -18.29 -46.37
N ILE A 195 -1.74 -18.99 -45.33
CA ILE A 195 -2.23 -20.36 -45.43
C ILE A 195 -3.43 -20.42 -46.39
N GLN A 196 -4.42 -19.54 -46.22
CA GLN A 196 -5.58 -19.49 -47.11
C GLN A 196 -5.18 -19.25 -48.58
N SER A 197 -4.25 -18.33 -48.82
CA SER A 197 -3.74 -18.04 -50.17
C SER A 197 -3.05 -19.25 -50.80
N LEU A 198 -2.29 -20.01 -50.00
CA LEU A 198 -1.63 -21.24 -50.45
C LEU A 198 -2.64 -22.35 -50.74
N GLU A 199 -3.66 -22.52 -49.91
CA GLU A 199 -4.74 -23.50 -50.12
C GLU A 199 -5.49 -23.24 -51.42
N VAL A 200 -5.81 -21.98 -51.73
CA VAL A 200 -6.44 -21.57 -53.00
C VAL A 200 -5.52 -21.81 -54.19
N ALA A 201 -4.21 -21.62 -54.05
CA ALA A 201 -3.25 -21.85 -55.14
C ALA A 201 -3.01 -23.34 -55.43
N MET A 202 -3.32 -24.22 -54.47
CA MET A 202 -3.14 -25.68 -54.59
C MET A 202 -4.42 -26.42 -55.01
N SER A 203 -5.58 -25.75 -55.01
CA SER A 203 -6.87 -26.25 -55.51
C SER A 203 -7.08 -25.92 -56.98
#